data_AF-A0A1H7GBC8-F1
#
_entry.id   AF-A0A1H7GBC8-F1
#
_cell.length_a   1.000
_cell.length_b   1.000
_cell.length_c   1.000
_cell.angle_alpha   90.00
_cell.angle_beta   90.00
_cell.angle_gamma   90.00
#
_symmetry.space_group_name_H-M   'P 1'
#
loop_
_entity.id
_entity.type
_entity.pdbx_description
1 polymer ?
#
loop_
_entity_poly.entity_id
_entity_poly.type
_entity_poly.pdbx_seq_one_letter_code
_entity_poly.pdbx_strand_id
1 'polypeptide(L)'
;MLSTKHLSPEVLNERRLEAVRLRLDGHTVAETATRAGLSAPTVSAAWKAFREGGWTAVPVRPRGRKTGQGGTLDAAAQQVLGAKLTMLPDSGEPAWSSRGLADALSEAGRPVSARAVEHWLEARDLKPEPLALTALVRQRSSAGRWYRQQVQPVLEAVRKAGGGIWQGGVRVIRSQSAPDSVWPRYQLYLHGKRGVLHTRCLWAPPAADDYMTLFQRLHDLLPGRPTALVFQGAYFQASPDIRRWLEVHPDFYLINVPPGHGARSTFPDRPMP
;
A
#
# COMPACT_ATOMS: atom_id res chain seq x y z
N MET A 1 33.50 -17.16 -16.87
CA MET A 1 32.55 -16.41 -17.71
C MET A 1 31.65 -15.58 -16.81
N LEU A 2 31.87 -14.27 -16.73
CA LEU A 2 31.08 -13.36 -15.88
C LEU A 2 29.93 -12.77 -16.70
N SER A 3 28.71 -13.03 -16.23
CA SER A 3 27.43 -12.61 -16.80
C SER A 3 27.27 -11.08 -16.71
N THR A 4 27.14 -10.41 -17.86
CA THR A 4 26.97 -8.94 -17.98
C THR A 4 25.55 -8.45 -17.61
N LYS A 5 24.77 -9.22 -16.85
CA LYS A 5 23.34 -8.92 -16.65
C LYS A 5 23.00 -7.86 -15.61
N HIS A 6 23.95 -7.32 -14.84
CA HIS A 6 23.65 -6.23 -13.88
C HIS A 6 24.84 -5.26 -13.71
N LEU A 7 25.15 -4.46 -14.73
CA LEU A 7 25.96 -3.25 -14.54
C LEU A 7 25.00 -2.06 -14.41
N SER A 8 25.24 -1.16 -13.45
CA SER A 8 24.48 0.08 -13.37
C SER A 8 24.69 0.91 -14.65
N PRO A 9 23.71 1.70 -15.10
CA PRO A 9 23.83 2.52 -16.30
C PRO A 9 25.07 3.43 -16.30
N GLU A 10 25.48 3.89 -15.13
CA GLU A 10 26.67 4.72 -14.91
C GLU A 10 27.94 3.95 -15.22
N VAL A 11 28.12 2.75 -14.64
CA VAL A 11 29.30 1.89 -14.88
C VAL A 11 29.35 1.42 -16.33
N LEU A 12 28.20 1.17 -16.96
CA LEU A 12 28.15 0.83 -18.38
C LEU A 12 28.61 2.00 -19.27
N ASN A 13 28.24 3.23 -18.91
CA ASN A 13 28.62 4.42 -19.67
C ASN A 13 30.12 4.73 -19.53
N GLU A 14 30.68 4.60 -18.33
CA GLU A 14 32.13 4.73 -18.10
C GLU A 14 32.93 3.74 -18.96
N ARG A 15 32.51 2.46 -18.96
CA ARG A 15 33.16 1.42 -19.78
C ARG A 15 33.03 1.66 -21.28
N ARG A 16 31.91 2.25 -21.74
CA ARG A 16 31.74 2.61 -23.16
C ARG A 16 32.64 3.77 -23.57
N LEU A 17 32.84 4.75 -22.69
CA LEU A 17 33.79 5.85 -22.93
C LEU A 17 35.24 5.33 -22.96
N GLU A 18 35.60 4.45 -22.05
CA GLU A 18 36.89 3.77 -22.03
C GLU A 18 37.12 2.93 -23.30
N ALA A 19 36.10 2.19 -23.75
CA ALA A 19 36.18 1.43 -24.99
C ALA A 19 36.43 2.33 -26.22
N VAL A 20 35.87 3.54 -26.27
CA VAL A 20 36.14 4.49 -27.35
C VAL A 20 37.57 5.04 -27.28
N ARG A 21 38.10 5.32 -26.08
CA ARG A 21 39.50 5.73 -25.88
C ARG A 21 40.47 4.66 -26.39
N LEU A 22 40.29 3.41 -25.96
CA LEU A 22 41.11 2.28 -26.42
C LEU A 22 41.07 2.09 -27.94
N ARG A 23 39.93 2.35 -28.57
CA ARG A 23 39.79 2.29 -30.04
C ARG A 23 40.47 3.45 -30.76
N LEU A 24 40.51 4.65 -30.16
CA LEU A 24 41.31 5.78 -30.65
C LEU A 24 42.81 5.51 -30.51
N ASP A 25 43.21 4.80 -29.45
CA ASP A 25 44.60 4.38 -29.19
C ASP A 25 45.06 3.21 -30.09
N GLY A 26 44.22 2.77 -31.04
CA GLY A 26 44.56 1.78 -32.05
C GLY A 26 44.27 0.32 -31.69
N HIS A 27 43.69 0.04 -30.51
CA HIS A 27 43.36 -1.34 -30.13
C HIS A 27 42.25 -1.93 -31.00
N THR A 28 42.34 -3.25 -31.26
CA THR A 28 41.29 -3.97 -31.98
C THR A 28 40.01 -4.10 -31.14
N VAL A 29 38.88 -4.42 -31.77
CA VAL A 29 37.59 -4.61 -31.09
C VAL A 29 37.66 -5.73 -30.05
N ALA A 30 38.40 -6.82 -30.34
CA ALA A 30 38.56 -7.95 -29.44
C ALA A 30 39.38 -7.58 -28.20
N GLU A 31 40.51 -6.88 -28.37
CA GLU A 31 41.34 -6.40 -27.26
C GLU A 31 40.59 -5.39 -26.39
N THR A 32 39.86 -4.48 -27.04
CA THR A 32 39.04 -3.47 -26.36
C THR A 32 37.92 -4.11 -25.53
N ALA A 33 37.24 -5.13 -26.07
CA ALA A 33 36.19 -5.85 -25.37
C ALA A 33 36.70 -6.50 -24.08
N THR A 34 37.88 -7.14 -24.15
CA THR A 34 38.55 -7.74 -22.99
C THR A 34 38.96 -6.68 -21.97
N ARG A 35 39.61 -5.59 -22.39
CA ARG A 35 40.15 -4.55 -21.50
C ARG A 35 39.06 -3.72 -20.81
N ALA A 36 38.03 -3.29 -21.54
CA ALA A 36 36.92 -2.51 -21.01
C ALA A 36 35.85 -3.36 -20.29
N GLY A 37 36.00 -4.70 -20.29
CA GLY A 37 35.03 -5.62 -19.71
C GLY A 37 33.64 -5.50 -20.35
N LEU A 38 33.60 -5.37 -21.69
CA LEU A 38 32.39 -5.23 -22.50
C LEU A 38 32.30 -6.34 -23.56
N SER A 39 31.10 -6.59 -24.08
CA SER A 39 30.96 -7.48 -25.24
C SER A 39 31.41 -6.79 -26.54
N ALA A 40 31.95 -7.55 -27.50
CA ALA A 40 32.35 -7.00 -28.80
C ALA A 40 31.23 -6.23 -29.53
N PRO A 41 29.94 -6.67 -29.51
CA PRO A 41 28.84 -5.86 -30.02
C PRO A 41 28.66 -4.51 -29.31
N THR A 42 28.87 -4.46 -27.99
CA THR A 42 28.77 -3.21 -27.21
C THR A 42 29.90 -2.25 -27.56
N VAL A 43 31.12 -2.75 -27.75
CA VAL A 43 32.28 -1.95 -28.20
C VAL A 43 32.02 -1.38 -29.59
N SER A 44 31.58 -2.20 -30.54
CA SER A 44 31.23 -1.75 -31.89
C SER A 44 30.13 -0.69 -31.89
N ALA A 45 29.11 -0.85 -31.04
CA ALA A 45 28.03 0.13 -30.89
C ALA A 45 28.51 1.46 -30.27
N ALA A 46 29.40 1.41 -29.27
CA ALA A 46 29.98 2.61 -28.67
C ALA A 46 30.88 3.36 -29.66
N TRP A 47 31.70 2.62 -30.43
CA TRP A 47 32.55 3.17 -31.48
C TRP A 47 31.74 3.82 -32.61
N LYS A 48 30.65 3.17 -33.03
CA LYS A 48 29.74 3.72 -34.03
C LYS A 48 29.11 5.03 -33.54
N ALA A 49 28.59 5.04 -32.30
CA ALA A 49 27.99 6.24 -31.72
C ALA A 49 28.99 7.40 -31.60
N PHE A 50 30.25 7.11 -31.23
CA PHE A 50 31.31 8.12 -31.23
C PHE A 50 31.56 8.71 -32.63
N ARG A 51 31.66 7.85 -33.65
CA ARG A 51 31.89 8.30 -35.04
C ARG A 51 30.75 9.16 -35.58
N GLU A 52 29.51 8.90 -35.17
CA GLU A 52 28.32 9.56 -35.68
C GLU A 52 27.96 10.83 -34.89
N GLY A 53 28.26 10.89 -33.59
CA GLY A 53 27.81 11.98 -32.71
C GLY A 53 28.81 12.43 -31.65
N GLY A 54 30.08 12.07 -31.81
CA GLY A 54 31.17 12.45 -30.90
C GLY A 54 31.01 11.88 -29.49
N TRP A 55 31.79 12.40 -28.55
CA TRP A 55 31.81 11.94 -27.15
C TRP A 55 30.44 11.99 -26.47
N THR A 56 29.59 12.94 -26.83
CA THR A 56 28.25 13.12 -26.27
C THR A 56 27.27 12.01 -26.65
N ALA A 57 27.52 11.28 -27.74
CA ALA A 57 26.68 10.19 -28.21
C ALA A 57 27.08 8.81 -27.65
N VAL A 58 28.25 8.70 -27.02
CA VAL A 58 28.79 7.43 -26.50
C VAL A 58 28.00 6.90 -25.29
N PRO A 59 27.61 7.74 -24.30
CA PRO A 59 26.79 7.29 -23.19
C PRO A 59 25.39 6.87 -23.66
N VAL A 60 24.92 5.72 -23.18
CA VAL A 60 23.53 5.31 -23.38
C VAL A 60 22.68 6.07 -22.37
N ARG A 61 21.62 6.73 -22.84
CA ARG A 61 20.60 7.28 -21.94
C ARG A 61 20.04 6.13 -21.08
N PRO A 62 19.78 6.35 -19.78
CA PRO A 62 19.18 5.32 -18.94
C PRO A 62 17.94 4.75 -19.63
N ARG A 63 17.95 3.45 -19.94
CA ARG A 63 16.78 2.80 -20.52
C ARG A 63 15.82 2.50 -19.37
N GLY A 64 14.83 3.38 -19.21
CA GLY A 64 13.82 3.31 -18.17
C GLY A 64 13.15 4.67 -18.02
N ARG A 65 11.83 4.68 -17.84
CA ARG A 65 11.07 5.89 -17.50
C ARG A 65 11.73 6.51 -16.27
N LYS A 66 12.03 7.82 -16.28
CA LYS A 66 12.50 8.53 -15.07
C LYS A 66 11.54 8.17 -13.94
N THR A 67 12.07 7.62 -12.86
CA THR A 67 11.32 7.39 -11.61
C THR A 67 10.67 8.73 -11.25
N GLY A 68 9.32 8.80 -11.29
CA GLY A 68 8.56 10.02 -11.01
C GLY A 68 7.93 10.78 -12.19
N GLN A 69 8.06 10.34 -13.45
CA GLN A 69 7.36 10.96 -14.60
C GLN A 69 6.23 10.09 -15.20
N GLY A 70 5.81 9.05 -14.48
CA GLY A 70 4.61 8.28 -14.81
C GLY A 70 3.51 8.51 -13.81
N GLY A 71 2.55 9.38 -14.14
CA GLY A 71 1.24 9.41 -13.48
C GLY A 71 1.24 9.91 -12.04
N THR A 72 2.00 10.96 -11.72
CA THR A 72 1.74 11.70 -10.49
C THR A 72 0.38 12.38 -10.66
N LEU A 73 -0.58 12.05 -9.79
CA LEU A 73 -1.88 12.71 -9.75
C LEU A 73 -1.68 14.23 -9.71
N ASP A 74 -2.40 14.98 -10.55
CA ASP A 74 -2.33 16.44 -10.50
C ASP A 74 -2.87 16.97 -9.16
N ALA A 75 -2.51 18.20 -8.80
CA ALA A 75 -2.84 18.76 -7.49
C ALA A 75 -4.35 18.77 -7.21
N ALA A 76 -5.17 18.98 -8.25
CA ALA A 76 -6.62 18.99 -8.11
C ALA A 76 -7.20 17.59 -7.87
N ALA A 77 -6.68 16.54 -8.53
CA ALA A 77 -7.02 15.16 -8.22
C ALA A 77 -6.63 14.80 -6.78
N GLN A 78 -5.46 15.24 -6.32
CA GLN A 78 -5.04 15.03 -4.93
C GLN A 78 -5.97 15.74 -3.93
N GLN A 79 -6.44 16.95 -4.25
CA GLN A 79 -7.42 17.68 -3.44
C GLN A 79 -8.76 16.95 -3.35
N VAL A 80 -9.27 16.45 -4.49
CA VAL A 80 -10.52 15.66 -4.52
C VAL A 80 -10.37 14.39 -3.69
N LEU A 81 -9.26 13.66 -3.81
CA LEU A 81 -8.99 12.47 -2.99
C LEU A 81 -8.97 12.80 -1.50
N GLY A 82 -8.26 13.87 -1.11
CA GLY A 82 -8.21 14.32 0.29
C GLY A 82 -9.59 14.62 0.84
N ALA A 83 -10.42 15.34 0.08
CA ALA A 83 -11.80 15.64 0.47
C ALA A 83 -12.66 14.37 0.59
N LYS A 84 -12.64 13.50 -0.44
CA LYS A 84 -13.42 12.26 -0.44
C LYS A 84 -13.06 11.34 0.72
N LEU A 85 -11.78 11.20 1.05
CA LEU A 85 -11.32 10.38 2.18
C LEU A 85 -11.90 10.80 3.54
N THR A 86 -12.33 12.04 3.72
CA THR A 86 -12.98 12.51 4.96
C THR A 86 -14.47 12.16 5.03
N MET A 87 -15.05 11.78 3.90
CA MET A 87 -16.46 11.48 3.72
C MET A 87 -16.68 9.97 3.57
N LEU A 88 -17.92 9.56 3.74
CA LEU A 88 -18.33 8.21 3.39
C LEU A 88 -18.53 8.08 1.87
N PRO A 89 -18.29 6.90 1.28
CA PRO A 89 -18.68 6.64 -0.10
C PRO A 89 -20.19 6.70 -0.30
N ASP A 90 -20.62 7.27 -1.41
CA ASP A 90 -22.04 7.31 -1.81
C ASP A 90 -22.56 5.93 -2.27
N SER A 91 -21.64 5.03 -2.64
CA SER A 91 -21.93 3.67 -3.12
C SER A 91 -22.45 2.70 -2.04
N GLY A 92 -22.47 3.11 -0.78
CA GLY A 92 -22.77 2.23 0.35
C GLY A 92 -21.58 1.38 0.81
N GLU A 93 -20.41 1.46 0.15
CA GLU A 93 -19.19 0.81 0.65
C GLU A 93 -18.84 1.33 2.06
N PRO A 94 -18.27 0.48 2.94
CA PRO A 94 -17.98 0.85 4.33
C PRO A 94 -16.96 1.99 4.44
N ALA A 95 -16.03 2.08 3.48
CA ALA A 95 -15.09 3.17 3.33
C ALA A 95 -14.55 3.18 1.89
N TRP A 96 -13.70 4.14 1.52
CA TRP A 96 -13.24 4.28 0.14
C TRP A 96 -12.24 3.21 -0.28
N SER A 97 -12.56 2.45 -1.32
CA SER A 97 -11.60 1.61 -2.05
C SER A 97 -10.80 2.41 -3.10
N SER A 98 -9.65 1.89 -3.54
CA SER A 98 -8.86 2.51 -4.62
C SER A 98 -9.66 2.64 -5.92
N ARG A 99 -10.55 1.67 -6.19
CA ARG A 99 -11.49 1.71 -7.30
C ARG A 99 -12.55 2.78 -7.11
N GLY A 100 -13.23 2.81 -5.96
CA GLY A 100 -14.26 3.84 -5.70
C GLY A 100 -13.70 5.26 -5.81
N LEU A 101 -12.47 5.49 -5.34
CA LEU A 101 -11.79 6.78 -5.49
C LEU A 101 -11.44 7.12 -6.94
N ALA A 102 -11.02 6.13 -7.73
CA ALA A 102 -10.76 6.32 -9.15
C ALA A 102 -12.04 6.64 -9.93
N ASP A 103 -13.13 5.95 -9.61
CA ASP A 103 -14.46 6.19 -10.19
C ASP A 103 -14.95 7.62 -9.84
N ALA A 104 -14.84 8.03 -8.58
CA ALA A 104 -15.19 9.39 -8.13
C ALA A 104 -14.33 10.49 -8.81
N LEU A 105 -13.04 10.22 -9.07
CA LEU A 105 -12.20 11.13 -9.84
C LEU A 105 -12.60 11.18 -11.32
N SER A 106 -12.98 10.05 -11.90
CA SER A 106 -13.49 10.00 -13.27
C SER A 106 -14.78 10.80 -13.43
N GLU A 107 -15.71 10.71 -12.48
CA GLU A 107 -16.94 11.53 -12.43
C GLU A 107 -16.63 13.03 -12.32
N ALA A 108 -15.54 13.39 -11.63
CA ALA A 108 -15.03 14.76 -11.57
C ALA A 108 -14.24 15.20 -12.82
N GLY A 109 -14.28 14.42 -13.92
CA GLY A 109 -13.57 14.73 -15.17
C GLY A 109 -12.06 14.49 -15.12
N ARG A 110 -11.57 13.71 -14.16
CA ARG A 110 -10.14 13.45 -13.90
C ARG A 110 -9.86 11.94 -13.89
N PRO A 111 -10.00 11.24 -15.04
CA PRO A 111 -9.87 9.79 -15.07
C PRO A 111 -8.46 9.34 -14.68
N VAL A 112 -8.37 8.48 -13.68
CA VAL A 112 -7.12 7.87 -13.22
C VAL A 112 -7.33 6.38 -12.96
N SER A 113 -6.26 5.61 -12.96
CA SER A 113 -6.35 4.19 -12.60
C SER A 113 -6.41 3.99 -11.09
N ALA A 114 -7.10 2.94 -10.62
CA ALA A 114 -7.08 2.52 -9.22
C ALA A 114 -5.64 2.31 -8.69
N ARG A 115 -4.72 1.82 -9.56
CA ARG A 115 -3.30 1.66 -9.20
C ARG A 115 -2.59 3.00 -8.93
N ALA A 116 -2.94 4.06 -9.66
CA ALA A 116 -2.40 5.39 -9.40
C ALA A 116 -2.88 5.92 -8.03
N VAL A 117 -4.14 5.66 -7.68
CA VAL A 117 -4.69 5.97 -6.35
C VAL A 117 -3.97 5.16 -5.26
N GLU A 118 -3.72 3.87 -5.46
CA GLU A 118 -2.98 3.04 -4.50
C GLU A 118 -1.57 3.57 -4.24
N HIS A 119 -0.82 3.92 -5.29
CA HIS A 119 0.49 4.52 -5.14
C HIS A 119 0.44 5.87 -4.41
N TRP A 120 -0.61 6.66 -4.64
CA TRP A 120 -0.81 7.93 -3.94
C TRP A 120 -1.12 7.73 -2.44
N LEU A 121 -1.93 6.72 -2.10
CA LEU A 121 -2.22 6.34 -0.70
C LEU A 121 -0.94 5.83 -0.01
N GLU A 122 -0.18 4.96 -0.67
CA GLU A 122 1.06 4.40 -0.15
C GLU A 122 2.11 5.48 0.12
N ALA A 123 2.28 6.43 -0.81
CA ALA A 123 3.20 7.56 -0.66
C ALA A 123 2.85 8.49 0.53
N ARG A 124 1.66 8.36 1.11
CA ARG A 124 1.17 9.15 2.25
C ARG A 124 1.01 8.34 3.54
N ASP A 125 1.52 7.11 3.57
CA ASP A 125 1.27 6.16 4.66
C ASP A 125 -0.24 6.03 4.96
N LEU A 126 -1.06 5.88 3.91
CA LEU A 126 -2.50 5.59 4.02
C LEU A 126 -2.83 4.16 3.60
N LYS A 127 -1.81 3.31 3.45
CA LYS A 127 -1.96 1.90 3.07
C LYS A 127 -1.42 0.99 4.18
N PRO A 128 -2.16 0.80 5.29
CA PRO A 128 -1.77 -0.15 6.31
C PRO A 128 -1.71 -1.56 5.73
N GLU A 129 -0.81 -2.39 6.23
CA GLU A 129 -0.79 -3.82 5.92
C GLU A 129 -1.83 -4.56 6.77
N PRO A 130 -2.50 -5.59 6.21
CA PRO A 130 -3.38 -6.45 6.98
C PRO A 130 -2.58 -7.23 8.04
N LEU A 131 -3.27 -7.70 9.07
CA LEU A 131 -2.65 -8.54 10.09
C LEU A 131 -2.21 -9.88 9.48
N ALA A 132 -1.00 -10.30 9.83
CA ALA A 132 -0.43 -11.59 9.44
C ALA A 132 -1.05 -12.74 10.29
N LEU A 133 -2.37 -12.89 10.24
CA LEU A 133 -3.13 -13.88 11.02
C LEU A 133 -2.62 -15.32 10.81
N THR A 134 -2.18 -15.64 9.59
CA THR A 134 -1.61 -16.96 9.25
C THR A 134 -0.31 -17.25 9.99
N ALA A 135 0.50 -16.23 10.30
CA ALA A 135 1.72 -16.40 11.08
C ALA A 135 1.41 -16.75 12.55
N LEU A 136 0.27 -16.27 13.08
CA LEU A 136 -0.13 -16.52 14.48
C LEU A 136 -0.53 -17.98 14.73
N VAL A 137 -0.96 -18.72 13.70
CA VAL A 137 -1.41 -20.13 13.80
C VAL A 137 -0.37 -20.98 14.54
N ARG A 138 0.91 -20.87 14.14
CA ARG A 138 2.01 -21.70 14.64
C ARG A 138 2.79 -21.03 15.78
N GLN A 139 2.46 -19.80 16.15
CA GLN A 139 3.22 -19.05 17.14
C GLN A 139 2.93 -19.55 18.56
N ARG A 140 3.99 -19.81 19.33
CA ARG A 140 3.92 -20.16 20.77
C ARG A 140 4.01 -18.89 21.63
N SER A 141 3.05 -17.99 21.48
CA SER A 141 2.94 -16.74 22.23
C SER A 141 1.51 -16.52 22.73
N SER A 142 1.29 -15.49 23.56
CA SER A 142 -0.07 -15.02 23.91
C SER A 142 -0.87 -14.70 22.65
N ALA A 143 -0.25 -14.09 21.64
CA ALA A 143 -0.88 -13.80 20.35
C ALA A 143 -1.29 -15.04 19.57
N GLY A 144 -0.42 -16.05 19.52
CA GLY A 144 -0.80 -17.33 18.90
C GLY A 144 -1.91 -18.05 19.66
N ARG A 145 -1.93 -17.97 21.01
CA ARG A 145 -3.00 -18.54 21.84
C ARG A 145 -4.33 -17.82 21.61
N TRP A 146 -4.33 -16.49 21.66
CA TRP A 146 -5.50 -15.66 21.37
C TRP A 146 -6.06 -15.97 19.99
N TYR A 147 -5.21 -16.03 18.96
CA TYR A 147 -5.64 -16.37 17.61
C TYR A 147 -6.35 -17.74 17.57
N ARG A 148 -5.71 -18.80 18.10
CA ARG A 148 -6.28 -20.16 18.06
C ARG A 148 -7.57 -20.31 18.86
N GLN A 149 -7.74 -19.55 19.94
CA GLN A 149 -8.91 -19.66 20.82
C GLN A 149 -10.07 -18.74 20.44
N GLN A 150 -9.77 -17.51 20.00
CA GLN A 150 -10.78 -16.46 19.82
C GLN A 150 -11.03 -16.12 18.35
N VAL A 151 -10.00 -16.21 17.50
CA VAL A 151 -10.11 -15.78 16.09
C VAL A 151 -10.44 -16.96 15.19
N GLN A 152 -9.61 -18.00 15.22
CA GLN A 152 -9.68 -19.12 14.29
C GLN A 152 -11.06 -19.81 14.25
N PRO A 153 -11.69 -20.17 15.40
CA PRO A 153 -12.98 -20.84 15.38
C PRO A 153 -14.08 -20.01 14.72
N VAL A 154 -14.09 -18.70 14.97
CA VAL A 154 -15.06 -17.77 14.37
C VAL A 154 -14.85 -17.67 12.86
N LEU A 155 -13.60 -17.50 12.42
CA LEU A 155 -13.29 -17.42 10.99
C LEU A 155 -13.66 -18.71 10.24
N GLU A 156 -13.47 -19.87 10.86
CA GLU A 156 -13.88 -21.17 10.30
C GLU A 156 -15.41 -21.29 10.20
N ALA A 157 -16.14 -20.90 11.25
CA ALA A 157 -17.60 -20.90 11.26
C ALA A 157 -18.18 -19.96 10.20
N VAL A 158 -17.70 -18.72 10.13
CA VAL A 158 -18.14 -17.74 9.12
C VAL A 158 -17.82 -18.22 7.70
N ARG A 159 -16.64 -18.81 7.48
CA ARG A 159 -16.29 -19.37 6.16
C ARG A 159 -17.21 -20.53 5.77
N LYS A 160 -17.54 -21.43 6.71
CA LYS A 160 -18.46 -22.55 6.48
C LYS A 160 -19.87 -22.06 6.13
N ALA A 161 -20.30 -20.95 6.71
CA ALA A 161 -21.58 -20.29 6.42
C ALA A 161 -21.55 -19.41 5.15
N GLY A 162 -20.44 -19.37 4.41
CA GLY A 162 -20.31 -18.53 3.19
C GLY A 162 -20.26 -17.03 3.47
N GLY A 163 -19.92 -16.65 4.72
CA GLY A 163 -19.86 -15.28 5.20
C GLY A 163 -18.59 -14.51 4.83
N GLY A 164 -18.56 -13.24 5.24
CA GLY A 164 -17.47 -12.31 4.98
C GLY A 164 -16.43 -12.31 6.09
N ILE A 165 -15.14 -12.34 5.74
CA ILE A 165 -14.05 -12.16 6.70
C ILE A 165 -13.29 -10.90 6.35
N TRP A 166 -13.19 -10.01 7.33
CA TRP A 166 -12.57 -8.71 7.22
C TRP A 166 -11.54 -8.53 8.33
N GLN A 167 -10.51 -7.74 8.02
CA GLN A 167 -9.56 -7.26 9.01
C GLN A 167 -9.57 -5.75 8.97
N GLY A 168 -9.37 -5.08 10.09
CA GLY A 168 -9.38 -3.63 10.09
C GLY A 168 -8.77 -3.03 11.33
N GLY A 169 -8.80 -1.72 11.38
CA GLY A 169 -8.41 -1.01 12.58
C GLY A 169 -8.58 0.48 12.48
N VAL A 170 -8.26 1.13 13.59
CA VAL A 170 -8.01 2.56 13.68
C VAL A 170 -6.54 2.79 13.96
N ARG A 171 -5.97 3.82 13.34
CA ARG A 171 -4.61 4.30 13.65
C ARG A 171 -4.51 5.81 13.54
N VAL A 172 -3.48 6.37 14.17
CA VAL A 172 -3.06 7.76 13.96
C VAL A 172 -2.05 7.79 12.81
N ILE A 173 -2.34 8.59 11.79
CA ILE A 173 -1.45 8.85 10.66
C ILE A 173 -0.37 9.83 11.14
N ARG A 174 0.90 9.43 11.04
CA ARG A 174 2.03 10.33 11.32
C ARG A 174 2.39 11.06 10.03
N SER A 175 1.92 12.29 9.89
CA SER A 175 2.37 13.14 8.78
C SER A 175 3.84 13.48 8.98
N GLN A 176 4.71 13.00 8.08
CA GLN A 176 6.14 13.31 8.13
C GLN A 176 6.47 14.72 7.60
N SER A 177 5.50 15.48 7.08
CA SER A 177 5.82 16.67 6.26
C SER A 177 4.79 17.80 6.28
N ALA A 178 3.66 17.68 6.97
CA ALA A 178 2.68 18.76 7.06
C ALA A 178 2.51 19.19 8.52
N PRO A 179 2.41 20.50 8.81
CA PRO A 179 2.00 20.95 10.12
C PRO A 179 0.68 20.30 10.50
N ASP A 180 0.59 20.03 11.79
CA ASP A 180 -0.39 19.27 12.54
C ASP A 180 -1.89 19.62 12.26
N SER A 181 -2.19 20.66 11.47
CA SER A 181 -3.52 21.21 11.18
C SER A 181 -4.07 21.00 9.77
N VAL A 182 -3.29 20.51 8.79
CA VAL A 182 -3.75 20.40 7.38
C VAL A 182 -4.22 18.99 7.01
N TRP A 183 -3.82 18.02 7.83
CA TRP A 183 -3.97 16.56 7.72
C TRP A 183 -5.12 15.91 8.54
N PRO A 184 -6.14 15.19 8.05
CA PRO A 184 -6.87 14.26 8.92
C PRO A 184 -5.89 13.31 9.63
N ARG A 185 -5.98 13.20 10.95
CA ARG A 185 -4.98 12.47 11.75
C ARG A 185 -5.35 11.03 12.04
N TYR A 186 -6.62 10.68 11.96
CA TYR A 186 -7.09 9.34 12.29
C TYR A 186 -7.49 8.63 11.01
N GLN A 187 -7.18 7.34 10.91
CA GLN A 187 -7.56 6.51 9.79
C GLN A 187 -8.32 5.29 10.28
N LEU A 188 -9.54 5.14 9.77
CA LEU A 188 -10.25 3.87 9.76
C LEU A 188 -9.89 3.13 8.48
N TYR A 189 -9.62 1.84 8.60
CA TYR A 189 -9.32 1.01 7.45
C TYR A 189 -9.85 -0.41 7.62
N LEU A 190 -10.19 -1.01 6.48
CA LEU A 190 -10.63 -2.39 6.36
C LEU A 190 -9.90 -3.06 5.19
N HIS A 191 -9.56 -4.32 5.35
CA HIS A 191 -9.09 -5.22 4.30
C HIS A 191 -10.16 -6.27 4.07
N GLY A 192 -10.70 -6.26 2.86
CA GLY A 192 -11.68 -7.24 2.41
C GLY A 192 -11.04 -8.44 1.71
N LYS A 193 -11.86 -9.11 0.90
CA LYS A 193 -11.42 -10.23 0.05
C LYS A 193 -10.23 -9.80 -0.82
N ARG A 194 -9.22 -10.67 -0.95
CA ARG A 194 -7.98 -10.42 -1.71
C ARG A 194 -7.15 -9.22 -1.21
N GLY A 195 -7.38 -8.74 0.01
CA GLY A 195 -6.60 -7.67 0.62
C GLY A 195 -6.96 -6.27 0.13
N VAL A 196 -8.10 -6.10 -0.56
CA VAL A 196 -8.57 -4.79 -1.00
C VAL A 196 -8.76 -3.87 0.21
N LEU A 197 -8.03 -2.76 0.20
CA LEU A 197 -8.09 -1.73 1.22
C LEU A 197 -9.31 -0.83 0.99
N HIS A 198 -10.09 -0.63 2.05
CA HIS A 198 -11.08 0.42 2.18
C HIS A 198 -10.64 1.36 3.29
N THR A 199 -10.68 2.67 3.06
CA THR A 199 -10.15 3.63 4.03
C THR A 199 -10.96 4.92 4.12
N ARG A 200 -11.04 5.47 5.33
CA ARG A 200 -11.63 6.76 5.65
C ARG A 200 -10.73 7.46 6.66
N CYS A 201 -10.54 8.76 6.49
CA CYS A 201 -9.75 9.58 7.38
C CYS A 201 -10.64 10.53 8.19
N LEU A 202 -10.26 10.82 9.43
CA LEU A 202 -11.04 11.59 10.38
C LEU A 202 -10.15 12.65 11.04
N TRP A 203 -10.73 13.81 11.31
CA TRP A 203 -10.03 14.94 11.95
C TRP A 203 -9.90 14.76 13.46
N ALA A 204 -10.85 14.06 14.07
CA ALA A 204 -10.88 13.73 15.49
C ALA A 204 -10.80 12.21 15.69
N PRO A 205 -10.48 11.72 16.90
CA PRO A 205 -10.65 10.31 17.24
C PRO A 205 -12.04 9.83 16.82
N PRO A 206 -12.19 8.65 16.20
CA PRO A 206 -13.50 8.18 15.77
C PRO A 206 -14.43 8.02 16.97
N ALA A 207 -15.65 8.55 16.85
CA ALA A 207 -16.70 8.37 17.85
C ALA A 207 -17.40 7.01 17.68
N ALA A 208 -18.27 6.64 18.62
CA ALA A 208 -19.05 5.40 18.53
C ALA A 208 -19.84 5.31 17.20
N ASP A 209 -20.45 6.41 16.78
CA ASP A 209 -21.23 6.49 15.53
C ASP A 209 -20.38 6.23 14.28
N ASP A 210 -19.11 6.62 14.27
CA ASP A 210 -18.21 6.33 13.15
C ASP A 210 -17.97 4.83 13.00
N TYR A 211 -17.78 4.12 14.12
CA TYR A 211 -17.64 2.67 14.12
C TYR A 211 -18.95 1.97 13.77
N MET A 212 -20.07 2.41 14.35
CA MET A 212 -21.39 1.82 14.07
C MET A 212 -21.76 1.99 12.60
N THR A 213 -21.50 3.15 12.00
CA THR A 213 -21.72 3.37 10.57
C THR A 213 -20.85 2.44 9.72
N LEU A 214 -19.58 2.27 10.09
CA LEU A 214 -18.67 1.34 9.42
C LEU A 214 -19.17 -0.10 9.51
N PHE A 215 -19.61 -0.53 10.69
CA PHE A 215 -20.09 -1.89 10.94
C PHE A 215 -21.42 -2.17 10.23
N GLN A 216 -22.34 -1.21 10.25
CA GLN A 216 -23.61 -1.31 9.54
C GLN A 216 -23.40 -1.49 8.04
N ARG A 217 -22.57 -0.63 7.42
CA ARG A 217 -22.26 -0.77 5.99
C ARG A 217 -21.58 -2.10 5.68
N LEU A 218 -20.72 -2.60 6.57
CA LEU A 218 -20.08 -3.90 6.39
C LEU A 218 -21.08 -5.05 6.48
N HIS A 219 -22.06 -4.96 7.37
CA HIS A 219 -23.16 -5.91 7.51
C HIS A 219 -24.05 -5.90 6.26
N ASP A 220 -24.44 -4.70 5.81
CA ASP A 220 -25.31 -4.49 4.64
C ASP A 220 -24.68 -4.98 3.32
N LEU A 221 -23.35 -5.08 3.22
CA LEU A 221 -22.65 -5.64 2.05
C LEU A 221 -22.94 -7.13 1.83
N LEU A 222 -23.31 -7.88 2.87
CA LEU A 222 -23.50 -9.32 2.82
C LEU A 222 -24.82 -9.71 3.50
N PRO A 223 -25.97 -9.28 2.94
CA PRO A 223 -27.26 -9.46 3.58
C PRO A 223 -27.56 -10.94 3.81
N GLY A 224 -27.94 -11.28 5.04
CA GLY A 224 -28.27 -12.65 5.45
C GLY A 224 -27.07 -13.59 5.56
N ARG A 225 -25.83 -13.08 5.55
CA ARG A 225 -24.62 -13.88 5.74
C ARG A 225 -23.78 -13.33 6.89
N PRO A 226 -23.19 -14.22 7.71
CA PRO A 226 -22.41 -13.76 8.84
C PRO A 226 -21.15 -13.01 8.39
N THR A 227 -20.73 -12.05 9.20
CA THR A 227 -19.55 -11.22 8.94
C THR A 227 -18.63 -11.26 10.14
N ALA A 228 -17.38 -11.66 9.96
CA ALA A 228 -16.34 -11.54 10.97
C ALA A 228 -15.43 -10.35 10.67
N LEU A 229 -15.21 -9.50 11.67
CA LEU A 229 -14.29 -8.38 11.62
C LEU A 229 -13.26 -8.51 12.73
N VAL A 230 -12.00 -8.76 12.36
CA VAL A 230 -10.86 -8.70 13.29
C VAL A 230 -10.34 -7.27 13.32
N PHE A 231 -10.53 -6.57 14.45
CA PHE A 231 -10.32 -5.13 14.53
C PHE A 231 -9.27 -4.73 15.56
N GLN A 232 -8.35 -3.85 15.20
CA GLN A 232 -7.32 -3.33 16.11
C GLN A 232 -7.43 -1.83 16.39
N GLY A 233 -6.91 -1.41 17.55
CA GLY A 233 -6.76 0.00 17.90
C GLY A 233 -7.97 0.64 18.61
N ALA A 234 -9.02 -0.13 18.90
CA ALA A 234 -10.20 0.35 19.62
C ALA A 234 -10.67 -0.67 20.67
N TYR A 235 -11.20 -0.17 21.79
CA TYR A 235 -11.71 -1.00 22.89
C TYR A 235 -13.23 -0.91 22.97
N PHE A 236 -13.93 -1.69 22.14
CA PHE A 236 -15.39 -1.59 21.99
C PHE A 236 -16.21 -2.05 23.20
N GLN A 237 -15.62 -2.85 24.10
CA GLN A 237 -16.32 -3.29 25.31
C GLN A 237 -16.74 -2.11 26.22
N ALA A 238 -16.02 -0.99 26.13
CA ALA A 238 -16.35 0.23 26.87
C ALA A 238 -17.56 1.00 26.30
N SER A 239 -17.99 0.71 25.07
CA SER A 239 -19.12 1.42 24.43
C SER A 239 -20.44 0.67 24.63
N PRO A 240 -21.43 1.23 25.34
CA PRO A 240 -22.76 0.62 25.46
C PRO A 240 -23.48 0.50 24.12
N ASP A 241 -23.33 1.48 23.23
CA ASP A 241 -24.05 1.53 21.95
C ASP A 241 -23.53 0.47 20.98
N ILE A 242 -22.20 0.26 20.92
CA ILE A 242 -21.63 -0.82 20.12
C ILE A 242 -22.05 -2.18 20.67
N ARG A 243 -22.09 -2.36 22.00
CA ARG A 243 -22.59 -3.62 22.61
C ARG A 243 -24.05 -3.88 22.25
N ARG A 244 -24.92 -2.87 22.38
CA ARG A 244 -26.33 -2.97 21.99
C ARG A 244 -26.49 -3.29 20.51
N TRP A 245 -25.69 -2.66 19.65
CA TRP A 245 -25.71 -2.93 18.21
C TRP A 245 -25.33 -4.40 17.91
N LEU A 246 -24.31 -4.94 18.56
CA LEU A 246 -23.90 -6.35 18.39
C LEU A 246 -24.95 -7.34 18.89
N GLU A 247 -25.71 -7.00 19.93
CA GLU A 247 -26.84 -7.82 20.42
C GLU A 247 -27.97 -7.91 19.38
N VAL A 248 -28.20 -6.84 18.62
CA VAL A 248 -29.20 -6.80 17.53
C VAL A 248 -28.69 -7.48 16.25
N HIS A 249 -27.37 -7.61 16.08
CA HIS A 249 -26.71 -8.22 14.91
C HIS A 249 -25.89 -9.45 15.30
N PRO A 250 -26.53 -10.56 15.72
CA PRO A 250 -25.82 -11.76 16.20
C PRO A 250 -25.02 -12.49 15.11
N ASP A 251 -25.24 -12.13 13.84
CA ASP A 251 -24.47 -12.60 12.69
C ASP A 251 -23.20 -11.76 12.43
N PHE A 252 -22.98 -10.69 13.18
CA PHE A 252 -21.78 -9.86 13.12
C PHE A 252 -20.81 -10.17 14.27
N TYR A 253 -19.68 -10.80 13.92
CA TYR A 253 -18.65 -11.20 14.86
C TYR A 253 -17.52 -10.16 14.91
N LEU A 254 -17.54 -9.28 15.90
CA LEU A 254 -16.48 -8.30 16.15
C LEU A 254 -15.42 -8.87 17.10
N ILE A 255 -14.20 -9.05 16.60
CA ILE A 255 -13.08 -9.65 17.35
C ILE A 255 -12.00 -8.58 17.60
N ASN A 256 -11.88 -8.12 18.84
CA ASN A 256 -10.86 -7.15 19.22
C ASN A 256 -9.47 -7.80 19.27
N VAL A 257 -8.51 -7.17 18.59
CA VAL A 257 -7.09 -7.51 18.70
C VAL A 257 -6.55 -6.94 20.01
N PRO A 258 -6.04 -7.77 20.94
CA PRO A 258 -5.50 -7.29 22.19
C PRO A 258 -4.29 -6.37 21.98
N PRO A 259 -4.00 -5.46 22.92
CA PRO A 259 -2.76 -4.69 22.93
C PRO A 259 -1.53 -5.60 22.77
N GLY A 260 -0.57 -5.18 21.97
CA GLY A 260 0.66 -5.94 21.68
C GLY A 260 0.49 -7.17 20.77
N HIS A 261 -0.74 -7.48 20.31
CA HIS A 261 -1.01 -8.63 19.42
C HIS A 261 -1.17 -8.23 17.94
N GLY A 262 -1.23 -6.93 17.65
CA GLY A 262 -1.28 -6.37 16.30
C GLY A 262 0.08 -6.24 15.62
N ALA A 263 0.09 -5.77 14.37
CA ALA A 263 1.32 -5.31 13.73
C ALA A 263 1.97 -4.23 14.62
N ARG A 264 3.31 -4.25 14.77
CA ARG A 264 4.06 -3.35 15.66
C ARG A 264 3.53 -1.91 15.57
N SER A 265 2.69 -1.55 16.53
CA SER A 265 2.29 -0.16 16.74
C SER A 265 3.49 0.53 17.35
N THR A 266 3.99 1.58 16.71
CA THR A 266 5.07 2.43 17.24
C THR A 266 4.56 3.40 18.32
N PHE A 267 3.42 3.11 18.96
CA PHE A 267 2.87 3.93 20.03
C PHE A 267 3.19 3.34 21.41
N PRO A 268 3.69 4.14 22.35
CA PRO A 268 3.73 3.76 23.75
C PRO A 268 2.30 3.66 24.29
N ASP A 269 2.05 2.65 25.11
CA ASP A 269 0.79 2.46 25.84
C ASP A 269 0.44 3.75 26.58
N ARG A 270 -0.59 4.46 26.11
CA ARG A 270 -1.27 5.48 26.90
C ARG A 270 -2.76 5.28 26.77
N PRO A 271 -3.50 5.15 27.88
CA PRO A 271 -4.96 5.13 27.81
C PRO A 271 -5.46 6.46 27.24
N MET A 272 -6.40 6.39 26.29
CA MET A 272 -7.18 7.56 25.89
C MET A 272 -8.07 7.99 27.08
N PRO A 273 -8.23 9.31 27.31
CA PRO A 273 -9.13 9.84 28.32
C PRO A 273 -10.61 9.59 28.00
#